data_AF-F0ID91-F1
#
_entry.id   AF-F0ID91-F1
#
_cell.length_a   1.000
_cell.length_b   1.000
_cell.length_c   1.000
_cell.angle_alpha   90.00
_cell.angle_beta   90.00
_cell.angle_gamma   90.00
#
_symmetry.space_group_name_H-M   'P 1'
#
loop_
_entity.id
_entity.type
_entity.pdbx_description
1 polymer ?
#
loop_
_entity_poly.entity_id
_entity_poly.type
_entity_poly.pdbx_seq_one_letter_code
_entity_poly.pdbx_strand_id
1 'polypeptide(L)'
;MEFTSWISIEFKLYVIKEFQRLKEEENSRLKLQWNLQRTLAKVNYHIHTDAIKENLIPKEVTKKQMQLIYADEADLLNTALFGITAKEWREAHPDKEGNIRDEASLEQLVVLSNLESINALLIRQGISQAERLVELNKTAITQMKTLIAHQVKLIR
;
A
#
# COMPACT_ATOMS: atom_id res chain seq x y z
N MET A 1 25.06 -0.90 -51.80
CA MET A 1 26.13 -1.55 -51.01
C MET A 1 27.35 -0.65 -51.18
N GLU A 2 27.96 -0.02 -50.18
CA GLU A 2 27.90 -0.14 -48.73
C GLU A 2 28.25 1.24 -48.13
N PHE A 3 27.34 1.85 -47.39
CA PHE A 3 27.66 3.05 -46.59
C PHE A 3 27.31 2.82 -45.12
N THR A 4 27.22 1.55 -44.73
CA THR A 4 26.86 1.07 -43.40
C THR A 4 27.99 0.25 -42.75
N SER A 5 29.23 0.39 -43.24
CA SER A 5 30.37 -0.45 -42.85
C SER A 5 31.34 0.23 -41.88
N TRP A 6 30.92 1.28 -41.15
CA TRP A 6 31.81 1.94 -40.18
C TRP A 6 31.15 2.33 -38.85
N ILE A 7 30.34 1.43 -38.31
CA ILE A 7 30.28 1.32 -36.86
C ILE A 7 31.32 0.26 -36.50
N SER A 8 32.48 0.69 -35.99
CA SER A 8 33.51 -0.22 -35.49
C SER A 8 32.86 -1.30 -34.62
N ILE A 9 33.25 -2.57 -34.82
CA ILE A 9 32.73 -3.69 -34.02
C ILE A 9 32.95 -3.43 -32.52
N GLU A 10 34.03 -2.72 -32.18
CA GLU A 10 34.40 -2.31 -30.83
C GLU A 10 33.45 -1.23 -30.30
N PHE A 11 33.05 -0.27 -31.13
CA PHE A 11 32.04 0.73 -30.76
C PHE A 11 30.68 0.08 -30.54
N LYS A 12 30.28 -0.87 -31.41
CA LYS A 12 29.02 -1.63 -31.24
C LYS A 12 29.04 -2.45 -29.95
N LEU A 13 30.16 -3.13 -29.65
CA LEU A 13 30.36 -3.86 -28.39
C LEU A 13 30.32 -2.93 -27.18
N TYR A 14 30.95 -1.76 -27.27
CA TYR A 14 30.94 -0.76 -26.21
C TYR A 14 29.53 -0.25 -25.92
N VAL A 15 28.75 0.10 -26.94
CA VAL A 15 27.36 0.53 -26.79
C VAL A 15 26.49 -0.57 -26.19
N ILE A 16 26.65 -1.82 -26.63
CA ILE A 16 25.90 -2.96 -26.07
C ILE A 16 26.24 -3.16 -24.59
N LYS A 17 27.53 -3.12 -24.23
CA LYS A 17 27.98 -3.30 -22.85
C LYS A 17 27.49 -2.16 -21.95
N GLU A 18 27.51 -0.94 -22.47
CA GLU A 18 27.08 0.24 -21.72
C GLU A 18 25.55 0.29 -21.56
N PHE A 19 24.81 -0.15 -22.57
CA PHE A 19 23.36 -0.34 -22.46
C PHE A 19 23.01 -1.44 -21.45
N GLN A 20 23.77 -2.54 -21.41
CA GLN A 20 23.60 -3.59 -20.39
C GLN A 20 23.91 -3.07 -18.98
N ARG A 21 24.99 -2.29 -18.79
CA ARG A 21 25.33 -1.63 -17.51
C ARG A 21 24.21 -0.72 -17.04
N LEU A 22 23.71 0.16 -17.90
CA LEU A 22 22.60 1.07 -17.59
C LEU A 22 21.33 0.30 -17.22
N LYS A 23 21.03 -0.78 -17.94
CA LYS A 23 19.87 -1.64 -17.66
C LYS A 23 20.01 -2.34 -16.31
N GLU A 24 21.19 -2.79 -15.92
CA GLU A 24 21.45 -3.40 -14.61
C GLU A 24 21.37 -2.40 -13.46
N GLU A 25 21.92 -1.19 -13.63
CA GLU A 25 21.83 -0.11 -12.64
C GLU A 25 20.38 0.33 -12.42
N GLU A 26 19.63 0.52 -13.50
CA GLU A 26 18.21 0.90 -13.42
C GLU A 26 17.38 -0.20 -12.76
N ASN A 27 17.59 -1.45 -13.13
CA ASN A 27 16.90 -2.59 -12.53
C ASN A 27 17.27 -2.77 -11.04
N SER A 28 18.52 -2.49 -10.67
CA SER A 28 18.97 -2.51 -9.26
C SER A 28 18.31 -1.40 -8.44
N ARG A 29 18.22 -0.18 -8.99
CA ARG A 29 17.54 0.95 -8.35
C ARG A 29 16.04 0.69 -8.18
N LEU A 30 15.38 0.16 -9.20
CA LEU A 30 13.96 -0.23 -9.14
C LEU A 30 13.71 -1.30 -8.08
N LYS A 31 14.56 -2.33 -8.00
CA LYS A 31 14.50 -3.35 -6.95
C LYS A 31 14.68 -2.75 -5.56
N LEU A 32 15.59 -1.79 -5.38
CA LEU A 32 15.81 -1.08 -4.12
C LEU A 32 14.57 -0.30 -3.68
N GLN A 33 13.96 0.48 -4.59
CA GLN A 33 12.73 1.22 -4.29
C GLN A 33 11.57 0.28 -3.94
N TRP A 34 11.40 -0.79 -4.70
CA TRP A 34 10.36 -1.80 -4.43
C TRP A 34 10.57 -2.53 -3.09
N ASN A 35 11.82 -2.85 -2.75
CA ASN A 35 12.16 -3.42 -1.45
C ASN A 35 11.89 -2.45 -0.30
N LEU A 36 12.16 -1.15 -0.49
CA LEU A 36 11.86 -0.13 0.49
C LEU A 36 10.35 -0.01 0.72
N GLN A 37 9.56 0.05 -0.35
CA GLN A 37 8.09 0.10 -0.26
C GLN A 37 7.52 -1.10 0.50
N ARG A 38 7.99 -2.32 0.19
CA ARG A 38 7.55 -3.53 0.91
C ARG A 38 8.00 -3.54 2.37
N THR A 39 9.21 -3.06 2.65
CA THR A 39 9.71 -2.95 4.03
C THR A 39 8.86 -1.98 4.83
N LEU A 40 8.54 -0.81 4.27
CA LEU A 40 7.68 0.18 4.89
C LEU A 40 6.28 -0.39 5.16
N ALA A 41 5.65 -1.03 4.17
CA ALA A 41 4.35 -1.66 4.35
C ALA A 41 4.37 -2.73 5.46
N LYS A 42 5.42 -3.55 5.52
CA LYS A 42 5.58 -4.57 6.57
C LYS A 42 5.76 -3.96 7.95
N VAL A 43 6.58 -2.92 8.07
CA VAL A 43 6.79 -2.19 9.33
C VAL A 43 5.49 -1.53 9.78
N ASN A 44 4.75 -0.90 8.87
CA ASN A 44 3.45 -0.29 9.14
C ASN A 44 2.45 -1.32 9.67
N TYR A 45 2.37 -2.49 9.03
CA TYR A 45 1.51 -3.58 9.48
C TYR A 45 1.85 -4.01 10.92
N HIS A 46 3.13 -4.20 11.24
CA HIS A 46 3.54 -4.56 12.59
C HIS A 46 3.15 -3.50 13.62
N ILE A 47 3.45 -2.22 13.33
CA ILE A 47 3.10 -1.09 14.20
C ILE A 47 1.59 -1.05 14.48
N HIS A 48 0.77 -1.27 13.44
CA HIS A 48 -0.68 -1.31 13.56
C HIS A 48 -1.17 -2.49 14.40
N THR A 49 -0.71 -3.71 14.09
CA THR A 49 -1.11 -4.90 14.85
C THR A 49 -0.68 -4.86 16.31
N ASP A 50 0.49 -4.28 16.59
CA ASP A 50 0.99 -4.11 17.96
C ASP A 50 0.14 -3.10 18.72
N ALA A 51 -0.22 -1.97 18.10
CA ALA A 51 -1.11 -0.99 18.73
C ALA A 51 -2.47 -1.60 19.09
N ILE A 52 -3.07 -2.41 18.20
CA ILE A 52 -4.31 -3.15 18.49
C ILE A 52 -4.09 -4.09 19.69
N LYS A 53 -3.03 -4.91 19.64
CA LYS A 53 -2.75 -5.92 20.66
C LYS A 53 -2.50 -5.30 22.04
N GLU A 54 -1.80 -4.18 22.10
CA GLU A 54 -1.39 -3.55 23.36
C GLU A 54 -2.49 -2.72 24.00
N ASN A 55 -3.39 -2.12 23.20
CA ASN A 55 -4.35 -1.13 23.70
C ASN A 55 -5.81 -1.61 23.61
N LEU A 56 -6.14 -2.44 22.63
CA LEU A 56 -7.52 -2.88 22.39
C LEU A 56 -7.79 -4.32 22.84
N ILE A 57 -6.76 -5.16 22.96
CA ILE A 57 -6.91 -6.58 23.34
C ILE A 57 -6.60 -6.77 24.84
N PRO A 58 -7.59 -7.09 25.69
CA PRO A 58 -7.35 -7.43 27.09
C PRO A 58 -6.61 -8.77 27.26
N LYS A 59 -5.94 -8.96 28.40
CA LYS A 59 -5.07 -10.14 28.65
C LYS A 59 -5.80 -11.49 28.63
N GLU A 60 -7.12 -11.52 28.86
CA GLU A 60 -7.89 -12.76 29.08
C GLU A 60 -8.89 -13.07 27.96
N VAL A 61 -8.81 -12.42 26.79
CA VAL A 61 -9.75 -12.71 25.70
C VAL A 61 -9.43 -14.00 24.96
N THR A 62 -10.47 -14.66 24.46
CA THR A 62 -10.34 -15.85 23.62
C THR A 62 -9.75 -15.51 22.26
N LYS A 63 -9.15 -16.49 21.58
CA LYS A 63 -8.66 -16.34 20.20
C LYS A 63 -9.74 -15.84 19.23
N LYS A 64 -10.97 -16.28 19.41
CA LYS A 64 -12.11 -15.85 18.59
C LYS A 64 -12.43 -14.37 18.80
N GLN A 65 -12.41 -13.89 20.05
CA GLN A 65 -12.62 -12.47 20.36
C GLN A 65 -11.48 -11.60 19.82
N MET A 66 -10.23 -12.06 19.88
CA MET A 66 -9.11 -11.35 19.24
C MET A 66 -9.32 -11.23 17.72
N GLN A 67 -9.73 -12.31 17.05
CA GLN A 67 -10.01 -12.28 15.61
C GLN A 67 -11.13 -11.29 15.27
N LEU A 68 -12.16 -11.18 16.12
CA LEU A 68 -13.23 -10.18 15.94
C LEU A 68 -12.69 -8.76 16.04
N ILE A 69 -11.85 -8.45 17.03
CA ILE A 69 -11.24 -7.12 17.19
C ILE A 69 -10.36 -6.77 15.98
N TYR A 70 -9.54 -7.72 15.50
CA TYR A 70 -8.73 -7.48 14.29
C TYR A 70 -9.59 -7.27 13.05
N ALA A 71 -10.65 -8.06 12.87
CA ALA A 71 -11.56 -7.91 11.75
C ALA A 71 -12.31 -6.56 11.79
N ASP A 72 -12.73 -6.14 12.98
CA ASP A 72 -13.43 -4.87 13.20
C ASP A 72 -12.53 -3.67 12.89
N GLU A 73 -11.27 -3.67 13.35
CA GLU A 73 -10.31 -2.61 13.01
C GLU A 73 -9.92 -2.62 11.52
N ALA A 74 -9.92 -3.78 10.87
CA ALA A 74 -9.72 -3.87 9.42
C ALA A 74 -10.92 -3.28 8.66
N ASP A 75 -12.14 -3.54 9.12
CA ASP A 75 -13.36 -2.99 8.54
C ASP A 75 -13.48 -1.48 8.76
N LEU A 76 -12.97 -0.94 9.87
CA LEU A 76 -12.84 0.51 10.06
C LEU A 76 -11.96 1.14 8.98
N LEU A 77 -10.83 0.53 8.64
CA LEU A 77 -9.94 1.03 7.58
C LEU A 77 -10.60 0.90 6.20
N ASN A 78 -11.30 -0.20 5.93
CA ASN A 78 -12.06 -0.39 4.69
C ASN A 78 -13.15 0.68 4.55
N THR A 79 -13.89 0.94 5.64
CA THR A 79 -14.95 1.94 5.68
C THR A 79 -14.37 3.34 5.49
N ALA A 80 -13.23 3.64 6.10
CA ALA A 80 -12.57 4.94 5.98
C ALA A 80 -12.16 5.27 4.52
N LEU A 81 -11.70 4.27 3.75
CA LEU A 81 -11.22 4.48 2.38
C LEU A 81 -12.29 4.21 1.31
N PHE A 82 -13.02 3.11 1.42
CA PHE A 82 -13.96 2.62 0.39
C PHE A 82 -15.43 2.88 0.74
N GLY A 83 -15.73 3.23 1.99
CA GLY A 83 -17.11 3.45 2.44
C GLY A 83 -17.93 2.18 2.63
N ILE A 84 -17.30 1.00 2.60
CA ILE A 84 -17.95 -0.30 2.77
C ILE A 84 -17.10 -1.24 3.63
N THR A 85 -17.76 -2.16 4.31
CA THR A 85 -17.15 -3.25 5.08
C THR A 85 -16.74 -4.42 4.19
N ALA A 86 -15.88 -5.31 4.70
CA ALA A 86 -15.50 -6.53 4.00
C ALA A 86 -16.71 -7.46 3.73
N LYS A 87 -17.73 -7.41 4.61
CA LYS A 87 -18.96 -8.17 4.42
C LYS A 87 -19.78 -7.62 3.25
N GLU A 88 -20.05 -6.32 3.24
CA GLU A 88 -20.81 -5.66 2.15
C GLU A 88 -20.09 -5.83 0.81
N TRP A 89 -18.75 -5.76 0.79
CA TRP A 89 -17.98 -5.99 -0.42
C TRP A 89 -18.16 -7.42 -0.97
N ARG A 90 -18.15 -8.46 -0.12
CA ARG A 90 -18.38 -9.85 -0.55
C ARG A 90 -19.81 -10.06 -1.04
N GLU A 91 -20.79 -9.43 -0.38
CA GLU A 91 -22.19 -9.50 -0.81
C GLU A 91 -22.39 -8.82 -2.18
N ALA A 92 -21.67 -7.74 -2.46
CA ALA A 92 -21.70 -7.06 -3.75
C ALA A 92 -20.90 -7.77 -4.87
N HIS A 93 -19.96 -8.66 -4.51
CA HIS A 93 -19.09 -9.38 -5.46
C HIS A 93 -19.09 -10.90 -5.18
N PRO A 94 -20.25 -11.57 -5.32
CA PRO A 94 -20.39 -13.00 -4.98
C PRO A 94 -19.58 -13.94 -5.88
N ASP A 95 -19.15 -13.46 -7.05
CA ASP A 95 -18.38 -14.17 -8.07
C ASP A 95 -16.86 -14.04 -7.89
N LYS A 96 -16.39 -13.20 -6.96
CA LYS A 96 -14.96 -12.98 -6.70
C LYS A 96 -14.49 -13.73 -5.46
N GLU A 97 -13.43 -14.52 -5.59
CA GLU A 97 -12.80 -15.25 -4.46
C GLU A 97 -11.87 -14.38 -3.58
N GLY A 98 -11.53 -13.18 -4.04
CA GLY A 98 -10.58 -12.28 -3.36
C GLY A 98 -11.19 -11.46 -2.22
N ASN A 99 -10.44 -10.44 -1.81
CA ASN A 99 -10.90 -9.40 -0.88
C ASN A 99 -10.82 -8.01 -1.54
N ILE A 100 -11.41 -7.00 -0.90
CA ILE A 100 -11.44 -5.62 -1.40
C ILE A 100 -10.07 -5.04 -1.75
N ARG A 101 -9.00 -5.44 -1.03
CA ARG A 101 -7.63 -4.99 -1.28
C ARG A 101 -7.02 -5.60 -2.56
N ASP A 102 -7.50 -6.77 -2.99
CA ASP A 102 -7.01 -7.42 -4.21
C ASP A 102 -7.49 -6.69 -5.48
N GLU A 103 -8.63 -5.98 -5.37
CA GLU A 103 -9.22 -5.16 -6.43
C GLU A 103 -8.86 -3.67 -6.30
N ALA A 104 -8.08 -3.29 -5.28
CA ALA A 104 -7.72 -1.91 -5.02
C ALA A 104 -6.59 -1.44 -5.96
N SER A 105 -6.69 -0.19 -6.41
CA SER A 105 -5.61 0.49 -7.13
C SER A 105 -4.35 0.64 -6.25
N LEU A 106 -3.20 0.84 -6.90
CA LEU A 106 -1.93 1.07 -6.18
C LEU A 106 -2.03 2.27 -5.24
N GLU A 107 -2.68 3.34 -5.68
CA GLU A 107 -2.91 4.56 -4.90
C GLU A 107 -3.73 4.26 -3.65
N GLN A 108 -4.81 3.48 -3.78
CA GLN A 108 -5.64 3.06 -2.65
C GLN A 108 -4.85 2.20 -1.68
N LEU A 109 -4.01 1.28 -2.15
CA LEU A 109 -3.15 0.46 -1.30
C LEU A 109 -2.12 1.30 -0.52
N VAL A 110 -1.56 2.34 -1.15
CA VAL A 110 -0.65 3.28 -0.49
C VAL A 110 -1.38 4.06 0.61
N VAL A 111 -2.59 4.56 0.33
CA VAL A 111 -3.40 5.27 1.33
C VAL A 111 -3.75 4.33 2.48
N LEU A 112 -4.20 3.10 2.21
CA LEU A 112 -4.48 2.07 3.21
C LEU A 112 -3.30 1.84 4.16
N SER A 113 -2.09 1.65 3.63
CA SER A 113 -0.90 1.44 4.46
C SER A 113 -0.60 2.64 5.35
N ASN A 114 -0.90 3.86 4.89
CA ASN A 114 -0.73 5.05 5.70
C ASN A 114 -1.81 5.17 6.79
N LEU A 115 -3.07 4.83 6.46
CA LEU A 115 -4.16 4.79 7.43
C LEU A 115 -3.90 3.77 8.54
N GLU A 116 -3.28 2.62 8.24
CA GLU A 116 -2.85 1.64 9.24
C GLU A 116 -1.90 2.28 10.27
N SER A 117 -0.88 3.01 9.82
CA SER A 117 0.06 3.71 10.70
C SER A 117 -0.59 4.82 11.53
N ILE A 118 -1.49 5.59 10.93
CA ILE A 118 -2.22 6.66 11.64
C ILE A 118 -3.17 6.05 12.67
N ASN A 119 -3.92 5.02 12.31
CA ASN A 119 -4.82 4.33 13.24
C ASN A 119 -4.04 3.78 14.44
N ALA A 120 -2.86 3.21 14.22
CA ALA A 120 -1.98 2.74 15.30
C ALA A 120 -1.61 3.85 16.30
N LEU A 121 -1.27 5.04 15.79
CA LEU A 121 -0.98 6.22 16.62
C LEU A 121 -2.21 6.66 17.42
N LEU A 122 -3.36 6.76 16.76
CA LEU A 122 -4.61 7.18 17.39
C LEU A 122 -5.09 6.17 18.46
N ILE A 123 -4.89 4.87 18.22
CA ILE A 123 -5.13 3.80 19.21
C ILE A 123 -4.29 4.04 20.46
N ARG A 124 -2.99 4.30 20.32
CA ARG A 124 -2.08 4.57 21.44
C ARG A 124 -2.42 5.86 22.19
N GLN A 125 -3.02 6.83 21.50
CA GLN A 125 -3.53 8.05 22.11
C GLN A 125 -4.87 7.86 22.84
N GLY A 126 -5.45 6.65 22.80
CA GLY A 126 -6.73 6.35 23.45
C GLY A 126 -7.93 6.96 22.76
N ILE A 127 -7.80 7.39 21.50
CA ILE A 127 -8.90 8.00 20.74
C ILE A 127 -9.93 6.92 20.40
N SER A 128 -11.22 7.26 20.58
CA SER A 128 -12.30 6.32 20.37
C SER A 128 -12.41 5.90 18.91
N GLN A 129 -12.85 4.67 18.65
CA GLN A 129 -12.95 4.11 17.31
C GLN A 129 -13.78 4.99 16.35
N ALA A 130 -14.88 5.57 16.85
CA ALA A 130 -15.73 6.47 16.08
C ALA A 130 -15.01 7.76 15.65
N GLU A 131 -14.25 8.37 16.56
CA GLU A 131 -13.45 9.57 16.25
C GLU A 131 -12.32 9.24 15.28
N ARG A 132 -11.67 8.07 15.45
CA ARG A 132 -10.64 7.59 14.53
C ARG A 132 -11.19 7.43 13.12
N LEU A 133 -12.36 6.82 12.95
CA LEU A 133 -12.98 6.63 11.64
C LEU A 133 -13.16 7.96 10.90
N VAL A 134 -13.64 9.00 11.59
CA VAL A 134 -13.83 10.33 11.00
C VAL A 134 -12.50 10.92 10.54
N GLU A 135 -11.46 10.85 11.38
CA GLU A 135 -10.15 11.42 11.07
C GLU A 135 -9.43 10.65 9.94
N LEU A 136 -9.53 9.32 9.96
CA LEU A 136 -8.99 8.45 8.92
C LEU A 136 -9.70 8.68 7.58
N ASN A 137 -11.02 8.86 7.57
CA ASN A 137 -11.76 9.15 6.34
C ASN A 137 -11.38 10.51 5.74
N LYS A 138 -11.27 11.57 6.56
CA LYS A 138 -10.78 12.88 6.10
C LYS A 138 -9.38 12.79 5.51
N THR A 139 -8.51 12.02 6.16
CA THR A 139 -7.15 11.77 5.70
C THR A 139 -7.15 11.01 4.38
N ALA A 140 -7.93 9.94 4.27
CA ALA A 140 -8.08 9.14 3.06
C ALA A 140 -8.52 9.98 1.86
N ILE A 141 -9.56 10.81 2.04
CA ILE A 141 -10.07 11.71 1.00
C ILE A 141 -8.98 12.68 0.54
N THR A 142 -8.23 13.26 1.48
CA THR A 142 -7.18 14.24 1.18
C THR A 142 -6.02 13.60 0.41
N GLN A 143 -5.59 12.41 0.83
CA GLN A 143 -4.50 11.67 0.18
C GLN A 143 -4.91 11.18 -1.21
N MET A 144 -6.12 10.62 -1.36
CA MET A 144 -6.63 10.19 -2.67
C MET A 144 -6.72 11.35 -3.67
N LYS A 145 -7.25 12.51 -3.24
CA LYS A 145 -7.28 13.72 -4.09
C LYS A 145 -5.88 14.12 -4.56
N THR A 146 -4.90 14.08 -3.66
CA THR A 146 -3.51 14.46 -3.96
C THR A 146 -2.86 13.49 -4.95
N LEU A 147 -3.00 12.18 -4.70
CA LEU A 147 -2.43 11.13 -5.55
C LEU A 147 -3.01 11.16 -6.97
N ILE A 148 -4.33 11.28 -7.09
CA ILE A 148 -5.00 11.40 -8.39
C ILE A 148 -4.53 12.65 -9.13
N ALA A 149 -4.46 13.80 -8.45
CA ALA A 149 -4.01 15.05 -9.07
C ALA A 149 -2.55 14.98 -9.57
N HIS A 150 -1.67 14.27 -8.85
CA HIS A 150 -0.27 14.11 -9.23
C HIS A 150 -0.07 13.08 -10.35
N GLN A 151 -0.88 12.03 -10.39
CA GLN A 151 -0.88 11.05 -11.49
C GLN A 151 -1.28 11.72 -12.82
N VAL A 152 -2.29 12.59 -12.81
CA VAL A 152 -2.71 13.36 -13.99
C VAL A 152 -1.61 14.29 -14.50
N LYS A 153 -0.73 14.80 -13.61
CA LYS A 153 0.42 15.64 -14.00
C LYS A 153 1.60 14.85 -14.59
N LEU A 154 1.74 13.56 -14.28
CA LEU A 154 2.82 12.72 -14.81
C LEU A 154 2.51 12.14 -16.20
N ILE A 155 1.23 12.11 -16.57
CA ILE A 155 0.76 11.61 -17.87
C ILE A 155 0.71 12.73 -18.94
N ARG A 156 0.80 14.01 -18.53
CA ARG A 156 0.86 15.18 -19.41
C ARG A 156 2.29 15.64 -19.62
#